data_AF-A0A3D4B4V8-F1
#
_entry.id   AF-A0A3D4B4V8-F1
#
_cell.length_a   1.000
_cell.length_b   1.000
_cell.length_c   1.000
_cell.angle_alpha   90.00
_cell.angle_beta   90.00
_cell.angle_gamma   90.00
#
_symmetry.space_group_name_H-M   'P 1'
#
loop_
_entity.id
_entity.type
_entity.pdbx_description
1 polymer ?
#
loop_
_entity_poly.entity_id
_entity_poly.type
_entity_poly.pdbx_seq_one_letter_code
_entity_poly.pdbx_strand_id
1 'polypeptide(L)'
;MLARLFQQRSQIRLIRFDEQTVPRAAFNAMNPKLWKRFRTVISVKNDQEFLEKMKLIARDEDDVLHPTVSGVLMAMDEPESFISSAYIQAVCYRDVERNAAYQLDAKDITGPLDVQIQEAYKFVERNMRVYAIKAPNRIETPQVSMNAVFEAIVNAVVHRDYPKFSTLKS
;
A
#
# COMPACT_ATOMS: atom_id res chain seq x y z
N MET A 1 -14.40 3.84 -25.28
CA MET A 1 -15.47 3.86 -24.25
C MET A 1 -15.54 2.58 -23.39
N LEU A 2 -14.70 1.55 -23.62
CA LEU A 2 -14.67 0.30 -22.83
C LEU A 2 -13.81 0.38 -21.55
N ALA A 3 -12.76 1.21 -21.52
CA ALA A 3 -11.86 1.33 -20.37
C ALA A 3 -12.55 1.83 -19.08
N ARG A 4 -13.49 2.78 -19.20
CA ARG A 4 -14.22 3.32 -18.03
C ARG A 4 -15.09 2.27 -17.32
N LEU A 5 -15.66 1.32 -18.05
CA LEU A 5 -16.52 0.27 -17.49
C LEU A 5 -15.70 -0.79 -16.72
N PHE A 6 -14.49 -1.13 -17.19
CA PHE A 6 -13.56 -2.00 -16.46
C PHE A 6 -12.98 -1.32 -15.22
N GLN A 7 -12.69 -0.02 -15.30
CA GLN A 7 -12.23 0.79 -14.18
C GLN A 7 -13.30 0.91 -13.07
N GLN A 8 -14.57 1.11 -13.43
CA GLN A 8 -15.67 1.11 -12.44
C GLN A 8 -15.87 -0.26 -11.78
N ARG A 9 -15.77 -1.35 -12.54
CA ARG A 9 -15.96 -2.72 -12.00
C ARG A 9 -14.79 -3.22 -11.13
N SER A 10 -13.59 -2.72 -11.34
CA SER A 10 -12.44 -2.99 -10.47
C SER A 10 -12.53 -2.17 -9.19
N GLN A 11 -12.85 -0.87 -9.26
CA GLN A 11 -13.05 -0.01 -8.08
C GLN A 11 -14.10 -0.55 -7.12
N ILE A 12 -15.26 -1.02 -7.61
CA ILE A 12 -16.31 -1.61 -6.76
C ILE A 12 -15.84 -2.91 -6.08
N ARG A 13 -14.98 -3.70 -6.74
CA ARG A 13 -14.42 -4.93 -6.15
C ARG A 13 -13.35 -4.64 -5.10
N LEU A 14 -12.50 -3.65 -5.35
CA LEU A 14 -11.48 -3.18 -4.42
C LEU A 14 -12.10 -2.61 -3.14
N ILE A 15 -13.10 -1.73 -3.26
CA ILE A 15 -13.84 -1.19 -2.09
C ILE A 15 -14.43 -2.31 -1.23
N ARG A 16 -15.01 -3.34 -1.85
CA ARG A 16 -15.53 -4.50 -1.10
C ARG A 16 -14.45 -5.40 -0.52
N PHE A 17 -13.25 -5.40 -1.07
CA PHE A 17 -12.16 -6.21 -0.57
C PHE A 17 -11.51 -5.53 0.64
N ASP A 18 -11.25 -4.23 0.53
CA ASP A 18 -10.64 -3.40 1.57
C ASP A 18 -11.46 -3.36 2.87
N GLU A 19 -12.78 -3.54 2.75
CA GLU A 19 -13.73 -3.61 3.87
C GLU A 19 -13.97 -5.04 4.41
N GLN A 20 -13.39 -6.10 3.81
CA GLN A 20 -13.53 -7.46 4.34
C GLN A 20 -12.80 -7.60 5.67
N THR A 21 -13.45 -8.25 6.63
CA THR A 21 -12.83 -8.61 7.91
C THR A 21 -11.70 -9.61 7.69
N VAL A 22 -10.67 -9.51 8.53
CA VAL A 22 -9.56 -10.47 8.62
C VAL A 22 -9.64 -11.14 9.99
N PRO A 23 -10.37 -12.26 10.15
CA PRO A 23 -10.69 -12.81 11.46
C PRO A 23 -9.49 -13.27 12.29
N ARG A 24 -8.36 -13.56 11.63
CA ARG A 24 -7.10 -13.91 12.29
C ARG A 24 -6.41 -12.70 12.92
N ALA A 25 -6.75 -11.49 12.48
CA ALA A 25 -6.22 -10.25 13.00
C ALA A 25 -7.08 -9.83 14.21
N ALA A 26 -6.47 -9.73 15.39
CA ALA A 26 -7.20 -9.26 16.56
C ALA A 26 -7.17 -7.73 16.65
N PHE A 27 -8.25 -7.13 17.17
CA PHE A 27 -8.34 -5.68 17.36
C PHE A 27 -7.18 -5.11 18.19
N ASN A 28 -6.72 -5.85 19.21
CA ASN A 28 -5.61 -5.44 20.07
C ASN A 28 -4.24 -5.41 19.38
N ALA A 29 -4.10 -6.04 18.21
CA ALA A 29 -2.88 -5.98 17.41
C ALA A 29 -2.75 -4.68 16.61
N MET A 30 -3.84 -3.89 16.51
CA MET A 30 -3.78 -2.58 15.87
C MET A 30 -2.99 -1.59 16.73
N ASN A 31 -2.02 -0.90 16.11
CA ASN A 31 -1.21 0.12 16.76
C ASN A 31 -1.91 1.49 16.71
N PRO A 32 -2.29 2.08 17.87
CA PRO A 32 -2.94 3.37 17.93
C PRO A 32 -2.18 4.50 17.26
N LYS A 33 -0.84 4.45 17.24
CA LYS A 33 -0.03 5.51 16.62
C LYS A 33 -0.26 5.61 15.11
N LEU A 34 -0.52 4.47 14.45
CA LEU A 34 -0.67 4.38 13.00
C LEU A 34 -2.00 4.92 12.50
N TRP A 35 -3.09 4.78 13.27
CA TRP A 35 -4.39 5.29 12.86
C TRP A 35 -4.77 6.63 13.51
N LYS A 36 -4.22 6.98 14.69
CA LYS A 36 -4.53 8.25 15.35
C LYS A 36 -4.13 9.47 14.54
N ARG A 37 -3.10 9.36 13.68
CA ARG A 37 -2.69 10.42 12.76
C ARG A 37 -3.75 10.79 11.71
N PHE A 38 -4.72 9.89 11.44
CA PHE A 38 -5.84 10.18 10.55
C PHE A 38 -6.98 10.93 11.25
N ARG A 39 -6.88 11.15 12.57
CA ARG A 39 -7.85 11.97 13.29
C ARG A 39 -7.67 13.43 12.91
N THR A 40 -8.80 14.12 12.74
CA THR A 40 -8.89 15.56 12.57
C THR A 40 -9.70 16.15 13.72
N VAL A 41 -9.79 17.49 13.79
CA VAL A 41 -10.60 18.19 14.81
C VAL A 41 -12.08 17.82 14.79
N ILE A 42 -12.59 17.33 13.65
CA ILE A 42 -13.98 16.90 13.48
C ILE A 42 -14.18 15.40 13.69
N SER A 43 -13.12 14.63 13.93
CA SER A 43 -13.23 13.19 14.14
C SER A 43 -13.91 12.86 15.46
N VAL A 44 -14.70 11.78 15.46
CA VAL A 44 -15.38 11.26 16.64
C VAL A 44 -14.36 10.88 17.72
N LYS A 45 -14.58 11.30 18.97
CA LYS A 45 -13.62 11.04 20.08
C LYS A 45 -13.49 9.57 20.46
N ASN A 46 -14.56 8.79 20.35
CA ASN A 46 -14.53 7.35 20.60
C ASN A 46 -13.65 6.64 19.55
N ASP A 47 -12.72 5.80 20.01
CA ASP A 47 -11.77 5.11 19.13
C ASP A 47 -12.43 4.05 18.26
N GLN A 48 -13.32 3.24 18.81
CA GLN A 48 -14.04 2.21 18.06
C GLN A 48 -14.95 2.84 17.00
N GLU A 49 -15.78 3.82 17.37
CA GLU A 49 -16.70 4.47 16.43
C GLU A 49 -15.93 5.18 15.29
N PHE A 50 -14.76 5.75 15.60
CA PHE A 50 -13.88 6.34 14.59
C PHE A 50 -13.37 5.28 13.61
N LEU A 51 -12.87 4.15 14.12
CA LEU A 51 -12.32 3.07 13.29
C LEU A 51 -13.40 2.40 12.43
N GLU A 52 -14.62 2.22 12.95
CA GLU A 52 -15.78 1.71 12.20
C GLU A 52 -16.17 2.68 11.08
N LYS A 53 -16.21 4.00 11.35
CA LYS A 53 -16.50 5.02 10.34
C LYS A 53 -15.44 5.09 9.24
N MET A 54 -14.18 4.87 9.60
CA MET A 54 -13.06 4.78 8.67
C MET A 54 -12.96 3.42 7.96
N LYS A 55 -13.86 2.48 8.26
CA LYS A 55 -13.86 1.11 7.72
C LYS A 55 -12.57 0.34 7.99
N LEU A 56 -11.87 0.67 9.07
CA LEU A 56 -10.67 -0.05 9.52
C LEU A 56 -11.02 -1.27 10.38
N ILE A 57 -12.22 -1.28 10.95
CA ILE A 57 -12.78 -2.43 11.67
C ILE A 57 -14.22 -2.66 11.20
N ALA A 58 -14.65 -3.91 11.24
CA ALA A 58 -16.02 -4.32 10.95
C ALA A 58 -16.39 -5.53 11.81
N ARG A 59 -17.69 -5.77 11.94
CA ARG A 59 -18.21 -6.95 12.65
C ARG A 59 -18.39 -8.11 11.67
N ASP A 60 -18.09 -9.32 12.13
CA ASP A 60 -18.44 -10.54 11.41
C ASP A 60 -19.91 -10.95 11.65
N GLU A 61 -20.27 -12.15 11.18
CA GLU A 61 -21.62 -12.70 11.32
C GLU A 61 -22.01 -12.98 12.79
N ASP A 62 -21.02 -13.14 13.67
CA ASP A 62 -21.19 -13.41 15.11
C ASP A 62 -21.14 -12.13 15.98
N ASP A 63 -21.22 -10.95 15.34
CA ASP A 63 -21.11 -9.62 15.96
C ASP A 63 -19.73 -9.29 16.58
N VAL A 64 -18.70 -10.09 16.26
CA VAL A 64 -17.33 -9.91 16.76
C VAL A 64 -16.58 -8.90 15.91
N LEU A 65 -15.89 -7.96 16.56
CA LEU A 65 -15.09 -6.94 15.89
C LEU A 65 -13.75 -7.50 15.40
N HIS A 66 -13.52 -7.32 14.10
CA HIS A 66 -12.26 -7.65 13.45
C HIS A 66 -11.72 -6.45 12.67
N PRO A 67 -10.39 -6.29 12.57
CA PRO A 67 -9.77 -5.45 11.57
C PRO A 67 -10.24 -5.84 10.17
N THR A 68 -10.49 -4.85 9.34
CA THR A 68 -10.65 -5.08 7.90
C THR A 68 -9.29 -5.22 7.23
N VAL A 69 -9.26 -5.57 5.95
CA VAL A 69 -8.03 -5.50 5.13
C VAL A 69 -7.38 -4.12 5.26
N SER A 70 -8.17 -3.04 5.15
CA SER A 70 -7.66 -1.67 5.35
C SER A 70 -7.13 -1.44 6.76
N GLY A 71 -7.82 -1.97 7.77
CA GLY A 71 -7.35 -1.95 9.16
C GLY A 71 -5.98 -2.60 9.31
N VAL A 72 -5.80 -3.78 8.74
CA VAL A 72 -4.51 -4.49 8.77
C VAL A 72 -3.43 -3.65 8.06
N LEU A 73 -3.68 -3.23 6.83
CA LEU A 73 -2.68 -2.52 6.01
C LEU A 73 -2.28 -1.15 6.59
N MET A 74 -3.21 -0.42 7.21
CA MET A 74 -2.98 0.95 7.67
C MET A 74 -2.65 1.07 9.15
N ALA A 75 -3.01 0.07 9.97
CA ALA A 75 -2.96 0.16 11.42
C ALA A 75 -2.18 -0.95 12.12
N MET A 76 -1.51 -1.85 11.40
CA MET A 76 -0.61 -2.84 11.99
C MET A 76 0.83 -2.56 11.59
N ASP A 77 1.76 -2.82 12.52
CA ASP A 77 3.20 -2.63 12.27
C ASP A 77 3.75 -3.65 11.27
N GLU A 78 3.18 -4.86 11.22
CA GLU A 78 3.60 -5.98 10.35
C GLU A 78 2.39 -6.59 9.62
N PRO A 79 1.76 -5.87 8.67
CA PRO A 79 0.57 -6.36 7.97
C PRO A 79 0.81 -7.64 7.17
N GLU A 80 2.05 -7.89 6.73
CA GLU A 80 2.46 -9.09 6.00
C GLU A 80 2.29 -10.40 6.80
N SER A 81 2.28 -10.32 8.13
CA SER A 81 2.04 -11.47 9.01
C SER A 81 0.58 -11.96 8.97
N PHE A 82 -0.34 -11.08 8.59
CA PHE A 82 -1.77 -11.36 8.44
C PHE A 82 -2.16 -11.53 6.97
N ILE A 83 -1.57 -10.72 6.08
CA ILE A 83 -1.81 -10.72 4.63
C ILE A 83 -0.47 -10.97 3.93
N SER A 84 -0.20 -12.20 3.49
CA SER A 84 1.13 -12.56 2.93
C SER A 84 1.58 -11.70 1.73
N SER A 85 0.64 -11.05 1.03
CA SER A 85 0.90 -10.15 -0.09
C SER A 85 1.00 -8.67 0.31
N ALA A 86 0.95 -8.32 1.60
CA ALA A 86 1.06 -6.95 2.10
C ALA A 86 2.52 -6.47 2.19
N TYR A 87 3.23 -6.49 1.07
CA TYR A 87 4.56 -5.91 0.93
C TYR A 87 4.76 -5.38 -0.50
N ILE A 88 5.67 -4.45 -0.72
CA ILE A 88 6.08 -4.00 -2.06
C ILE A 88 7.45 -4.59 -2.38
N GLN A 89 7.56 -5.32 -3.48
CA GLN A 89 8.85 -5.73 -4.01
C GLN A 89 9.33 -4.69 -5.03
N ALA A 90 10.44 -4.03 -4.73
CA ALA A 90 11.07 -3.05 -5.61
C ALA A 90 12.37 -3.63 -6.17
N VAL A 91 12.54 -3.60 -7.50
CA VAL A 91 13.73 -4.13 -8.18
C VAL A 91 14.20 -3.16 -9.26
N CYS A 92 15.49 -2.84 -9.25
CA CYS A 92 16.16 -2.04 -10.27
C CYS A 92 17.04 -2.94 -11.13
N TYR A 93 16.87 -2.85 -12.45
CA TYR A 93 17.69 -3.58 -13.44
C TYR A 93 18.60 -2.61 -14.20
N ARG A 94 19.78 -3.07 -14.61
CA ARG A 94 20.76 -2.29 -15.39
C ARG A 94 20.27 -1.96 -16.79
N ASP A 95 19.46 -2.83 -17.37
CA ASP A 95 18.94 -2.72 -18.72
C ASP A 95 17.48 -3.16 -18.76
N VAL A 96 16.86 -3.12 -19.93
CA VAL A 96 15.43 -3.47 -20.14
C VAL A 96 15.14 -4.95 -19.85
N GLU A 97 16.17 -5.79 -19.80
CA GLU A 97 16.05 -7.22 -19.54
C GLU A 97 15.89 -7.53 -18.05
N ARG A 98 14.78 -8.22 -17.72
CA ARG A 98 14.51 -8.77 -16.39
C ARG A 98 15.32 -10.05 -16.17
N ASN A 99 16.63 -9.91 -16.03
CA ASN A 99 17.53 -11.02 -15.69
C ASN A 99 18.18 -10.73 -14.33
N ALA A 100 18.17 -11.71 -13.42
CA ALA A 100 18.78 -11.59 -12.09
C ALA A 100 20.27 -11.23 -12.16
N ALA A 101 20.97 -11.62 -13.24
CA ALA A 101 22.35 -11.24 -13.49
C ALA A 101 22.57 -9.72 -13.70
N TYR A 102 21.51 -8.98 -14.03
CA TYR A 102 21.53 -7.53 -14.26
C TYR A 102 20.77 -6.74 -13.19
N GLN A 103 20.38 -7.37 -12.09
CA GLN A 103 19.78 -6.70 -10.94
C GLN A 103 20.82 -5.80 -10.25
N LEU A 104 20.52 -4.51 -10.13
CA LEU A 104 21.38 -3.52 -9.49
C LEU A 104 21.04 -3.34 -8.01
N ASP A 105 19.75 -3.36 -7.70
CA ASP A 105 19.23 -3.16 -6.35
C ASP A 105 17.88 -3.88 -6.26
N ALA A 106 17.57 -4.47 -5.11
CA ALA A 106 16.26 -5.00 -4.80
C ALA A 106 15.96 -4.86 -3.33
N LYS A 107 14.69 -4.60 -3.02
CA LYS A 107 14.21 -4.47 -1.66
C LYS A 107 12.79 -4.99 -1.57
N ASP A 108 12.57 -5.92 -0.65
CA ASP A 108 11.23 -6.23 -0.17
C ASP A 108 10.89 -5.22 0.93
N ILE A 109 9.80 -4.48 0.74
CA ILE A 109 9.39 -3.36 1.57
C ILE A 109 8.12 -3.77 2.31
N THR A 110 8.26 -4.01 3.61
CA THR A 110 7.18 -4.41 4.51
C THR A 110 6.74 -3.29 5.44
N GLY A 111 5.83 -3.57 6.36
CA GLY A 111 5.31 -2.61 7.32
C GLY A 111 4.03 -1.91 6.86
N PRO A 112 3.55 -0.87 7.56
CA PRO A 112 2.31 -0.18 7.23
C PRO A 112 2.31 0.38 5.80
N LEU A 113 1.13 0.47 5.18
CA LEU A 113 1.00 0.79 3.75
C LEU A 113 1.66 2.12 3.34
N ASP A 114 1.59 3.14 4.19
CA ASP A 114 2.23 4.44 3.96
C ASP A 114 3.75 4.35 4.02
N VAL A 115 4.30 3.51 4.91
CA VAL A 115 5.74 3.23 4.97
C VAL A 115 6.17 2.52 3.69
N GLN A 116 5.37 1.56 3.21
CA GLN A 116 5.66 0.89 1.95
C GLN A 116 5.72 1.86 0.77
N ILE A 117 4.74 2.78 0.67
CA ILE A 117 4.71 3.82 -0.37
C ILE A 117 5.93 4.74 -0.26
N GLN A 118 6.26 5.21 0.95
CA GLN A 118 7.38 6.12 1.16
C GLN A 118 8.72 5.47 0.84
N GLU A 119 8.94 4.23 1.26
CA GLU A 119 10.17 3.50 1.00
C GLU A 119 10.30 3.11 -0.47
N ALA A 120 9.19 2.78 -1.14
CA ALA A 120 9.20 2.54 -2.59
C ALA A 120 9.55 3.82 -3.36
N TYR A 121 9.01 4.97 -2.94
CA TYR A 121 9.37 6.27 -3.50
C TYR A 121 10.87 6.55 -3.35
N LYS A 122 11.43 6.38 -2.15
CA LYS A 122 12.88 6.55 -1.89
C LYS A 122 13.74 5.56 -2.68
N PHE A 123 13.26 4.33 -2.85
CA PHE A 123 13.96 3.32 -3.65
C PHE A 123 14.08 3.78 -5.11
N VAL A 124 13.00 4.31 -5.69
CA VAL A 124 13.03 4.86 -7.05
C VAL A 124 13.92 6.10 -7.12
N GLU A 125 13.80 7.03 -6.17
CA GLU A 125 14.63 8.24 -6.11
C GLU A 125 16.13 7.92 -6.08
N ARG A 126 16.54 6.95 -5.23
CA ARG A 126 17.93 6.48 -5.14
C ARG A 126 18.46 5.85 -6.43
N ASN A 127 17.60 5.09 -7.11
CA ASN A 127 18.01 4.29 -8.27
C ASN A 127 17.74 4.99 -9.61
N MET A 128 17.12 6.16 -9.61
CA MET A 128 16.87 6.93 -10.81
C MET A 128 18.18 7.48 -11.36
N ARG A 129 18.42 7.29 -12.66
CA ARG A 129 19.57 7.94 -13.29
C ARG A 129 19.26 9.43 -13.43
N VAL A 130 20.16 10.26 -12.93
CA VAL A 130 20.11 11.70 -13.12
C VAL A 130 21.04 12.03 -14.28
N TYR A 131 20.49 12.58 -15.37
CA TYR A 131 21.30 13.09 -16.46
C TYR A 131 21.72 14.53 -16.11
N ALA A 132 23.00 14.84 -16.33
CA ALA A 132 23.52 16.20 -16.16
C ALA A 132 23.93 16.76 -17.53
N ILE A 133 23.32 17.88 -17.93
CA ILE A 133 23.75 18.63 -19.13
C ILE A 133 24.74 19.71 -18.66
N LYS A 134 25.94 19.74 -19.26
CA LYS A 134 26.94 20.78 -18.99
C LYS A 134 26.72 21.99 -19.91
N ALA A 135 26.21 23.09 -19.37
CA ALA A 135 26.31 24.44 -19.93
C ALA A 135 26.07 25.46 -18.80
N PRO A 136 26.76 26.62 -18.77
CA PRO A 136 27.62 27.15 -17.68
C PRO A 136 27.32 26.80 -16.21
N ASN A 137 26.09 26.41 -15.83
CA ASN A 137 25.72 25.81 -14.55
C ASN A 137 25.20 24.37 -14.76
N ARG A 138 25.64 23.40 -13.95
CA ARG A 138 25.16 22.01 -14.01
C ARG A 138 23.64 21.99 -13.76
N ILE A 139 22.86 21.55 -14.75
CA ILE A 139 21.43 21.27 -14.60
C ILE A 139 21.26 19.76 -14.53
N GLU A 140 20.79 19.28 -13.38
CA GLU A 140 20.39 17.89 -13.18
C GLU A 140 18.95 17.72 -13.64
N THR A 141 18.73 16.86 -14.62
CA THR A 141 17.38 16.50 -15.09
C THR A 141 17.13 15.02 -14.75
N PRO A 142 16.25 14.73 -13.77
CA PRO A 142 15.81 13.38 -13.49
C PRO A 142 15.17 12.74 -14.73
N GLN A 143 15.35 11.43 -14.90
CA GLN A 143 14.72 10.68 -15.99
C GLN A 143 13.19 10.76 -15.99
N VAL A 144 12.59 10.79 -14.79
CA VAL A 144 11.14 10.82 -14.59
C VAL A 144 10.83 11.81 -13.47
N SER A 145 9.70 12.52 -13.58
CA SER A 145 9.21 13.36 -12.48
C SER A 145 8.86 12.50 -11.27
N MET A 146 9.38 12.85 -10.10
CA MET A 146 9.06 12.12 -8.87
C MET A 146 7.58 12.24 -8.48
N ASN A 147 6.86 13.27 -8.92
CA ASN A 147 5.41 13.35 -8.74
C ASN A 147 4.70 12.24 -9.53
N ALA A 148 5.13 11.98 -10.78
CA ALA A 148 4.59 10.90 -11.59
C ALA A 148 4.92 9.51 -11.02
N VAL A 149 6.11 9.35 -10.40
CA VAL A 149 6.48 8.14 -9.66
C VAL A 149 5.55 7.93 -8.47
N PHE A 150 5.32 8.96 -7.66
CA PHE A 150 4.42 8.88 -6.51
C PHE A 150 3.00 8.48 -6.94
N GLU A 151 2.44 9.14 -7.95
CA GLU A 151 1.13 8.78 -8.50
C GLU A 151 1.09 7.34 -9.01
N ALA A 152 2.14 6.88 -9.70
CA ALA A 152 2.22 5.51 -10.19
C ALA A 152 2.26 4.48 -9.04
N ILE A 153 3.03 4.75 -7.98
CA ILE A 153 3.09 3.88 -6.78
C ILE A 153 1.72 3.83 -6.10
N VAL A 154 1.10 4.98 -5.86
CA VAL A 154 -0.23 5.06 -5.22
C VAL A 154 -1.27 4.32 -6.06
N ASN A 155 -1.30 4.54 -7.38
CA ASN A 155 -2.20 3.83 -8.27
C ASN A 155 -1.98 2.32 -8.25
N ALA A 156 -0.73 1.86 -8.24
CA ALA A 156 -0.41 0.43 -8.16
C ALA A 156 -0.88 -0.19 -6.84
N VAL A 157 -0.76 0.54 -5.73
CA VAL A 157 -1.23 0.10 -4.40
C VAL A 157 -2.75 0.07 -4.33
N VAL A 158 -3.44 1.11 -4.82
CA VAL A 158 -4.90 1.19 -4.84
C VAL A 158 -5.53 0.12 -5.73
N HIS A 159 -4.86 -0.23 -6.83
CA HIS A 159 -5.33 -1.26 -7.75
C HIS A 159 -4.75 -2.64 -7.46
N ARG A 160 -4.12 -2.84 -6.30
CA ARG A 160 -3.57 -4.13 -5.92
C ARG A 160 -4.71 -5.12 -5.69
N ASP A 161 -4.78 -6.13 -6.56
CA ASP A 161 -5.54 -7.33 -6.28
C ASP A 161 -4.79 -8.12 -5.22
N TYR A 162 -5.13 -7.91 -3.95
CA TYR A 162 -4.76 -8.85 -2.91
C TYR A 162 -5.50 -10.16 -3.23
N PRO A 163 -4.78 -11.30 -3.38
CA PRO A 163 -5.44 -12.58 -3.59
C PRO A 163 -6.41 -12.79 -2.43
N LYS A 164 -7.64 -13.21 -2.75
CA LYS A 164 -8.61 -13.61 -1.75
C LYS A 164 -7.92 -14.52 -0.75
N PHE A 165 -8.14 -14.27 0.54
CA PHE A 165 -7.86 -15.23 1.60
C PHE A 165 -8.68 -16.49 1.30
N SER A 166 -8.15 -17.40 0.47
CA SER A 166 -8.66 -18.75 0.38
C SER A 166 -8.25 -19.40 1.69
N THR A 167 -9.24 -19.66 2.54
CA THR A 167 -9.15 -20.65 3.61
C THR A 167 -8.40 -21.87 3.07
N LEU A 168 -7.13 -22.01 3.47
CA LEU A 168 -6.43 -23.28 3.32
C LEU A 168 -7.11 -24.24 4.30
N LYS A 169 -8.13 -24.96 3.82
CA LYS A 169 -8.53 -26.23 4.41
C LYS A 169 -7.47 -27.25 4.03
N SER A 170 -6.66 -27.64 5.00
CA SER A 170 -6.32 -29.04 5.33
C SER A 170 -5.37 -29.05 6.52
#